data_AF-A0AA96TSA1-F1
#
_entry.id   AF-A0AA96TSA1-F1
#
_cell.length_a   1.000
_cell.length_b   1.000
_cell.length_c   1.000
_cell.angle_alpha   90.00
_cell.angle_beta   90.00
_cell.angle_gamma   90.00
#
_symmetry.space_group_name_H-M   'P 1'
#
loop_
_entity.id
_entity.type
_entity.pdbx_description
1 polymer ?
#
loop_
_entity_poly.entity_id
_entity_poly.type
_entity_poly.pdbx_seq_one_letter_code
_entity_poly.pdbx_strand_id
1 'polypeptide(L)'
;MTRTARDSAVAPAEPASSAPVRLRAAFGLAAAGALLAATAPIVGVVAGNTAPAYTSWPLLLVLALLPAALAAACLARNQPAVAASVLAVTAIFTPGRLLIDLQILADTTYTTRPELFRPANLTPLTPGTGLWLLVAAHVLTLAAGLLAATATATDAATTDPGDTDPTSTRRFLGLVVTAGAIAAIGLFMAPITSSDPLVPTGGPFDAPALAMIGGLLLAIAAPIAGVLAASNPVAENRRGGLLAIAAALAAIALPPFAAGLFADRLGVSIGSVLLLLAAAAHAVLAQVLGRESAPDDTEPHAVELPGLRRLHVTAGVLGLLAAASALGGVLVPQLVVPDGLALPVGYGERLLWPALIIVAVLSAVLVANAGAVRPAFTVALAALPLAAGAALDSVYAATQVGSIKPGNGVWFTVLSVVLAIAAAITAALAGALEREDVEPTKAQAPLPVVAFVLIGGLLALGGFALPVLRGPDFHAVGLLDFKVGSWGLLAGLVAVVAAAGLALRARPSQAGGLLLGAALVTAVRAVEYPLTSARVAGATPGPGLWLAAAGALALLVGAAVSASRR
;
A
#
# COMPACT_ATOMS: atom_id res chain seq x y z
N MET A 1 41.81 -47.76 -46.06
CA MET A 1 42.47 -48.23 -44.82
C MET A 1 43.24 -47.04 -44.29
N THR A 2 42.93 -46.40 -43.16
CA THR A 2 42.58 -46.92 -41.84
C THR A 2 41.64 -45.95 -41.13
N ARG A 3 40.71 -46.54 -40.39
CA ARG A 3 39.60 -45.97 -39.62
C ARG A 3 40.11 -45.71 -38.20
N THR A 4 40.06 -44.47 -37.71
CA THR A 4 40.21 -44.18 -36.27
C THR A 4 38.87 -43.71 -35.72
N ALA A 5 38.40 -44.50 -34.75
CA ALA A 5 37.13 -44.38 -34.06
C ALA A 5 37.08 -43.06 -33.25
N ARG A 6 36.03 -42.28 -33.47
CA ARG A 6 35.59 -41.27 -32.49
C ARG A 6 34.73 -41.99 -31.47
N ASP A 7 35.21 -42.02 -30.23
CA ASP A 7 34.43 -42.34 -29.06
C ASP A 7 33.11 -41.56 -29.08
N SER A 8 32.02 -42.30 -29.04
CA SER A 8 30.68 -41.79 -28.80
C SER A 8 30.56 -41.53 -27.30
N ALA A 9 30.95 -40.33 -26.88
CA ALA A 9 30.56 -39.80 -25.59
C ALA A 9 29.02 -39.73 -25.57
N VAL A 10 28.40 -40.64 -24.82
CA VAL A 10 26.98 -40.63 -24.51
C VAL A 10 26.71 -39.32 -23.78
N ALA A 11 26.06 -38.37 -24.45
CA ALA A 11 25.52 -37.19 -23.80
C ALA A 11 24.54 -37.67 -22.71
N PRO A 12 24.69 -37.24 -21.44
CA PRO A 12 23.71 -37.58 -20.42
C PRO A 12 22.36 -37.03 -20.86
N ALA A 13 21.33 -37.87 -20.84
CA ALA A 13 19.96 -37.48 -21.14
C ALA A 13 19.60 -36.26 -20.30
N GLU A 14 19.34 -35.13 -20.97
CA GLU A 14 18.75 -33.96 -20.34
C GLU A 14 17.48 -34.41 -19.62
N PRO A 15 17.36 -34.23 -18.29
CA PRO A 15 16.14 -34.62 -17.60
C PRO A 15 14.98 -33.80 -18.18
N ALA A 16 14.00 -34.50 -18.78
CA ALA A 16 12.80 -33.90 -19.32
C ALA A 16 12.20 -32.90 -18.32
N SER A 17 11.96 -31.66 -18.77
CA SER A 17 11.58 -30.56 -17.87
C SER A 17 10.30 -30.92 -17.10
N SER A 18 10.38 -30.95 -15.76
CA SER A 18 9.25 -31.31 -14.88
C SER A 18 8.18 -30.21 -14.76
N ALA A 19 8.39 -29.06 -15.42
CA ALA A 19 7.54 -27.87 -15.39
C ALA A 19 6.06 -28.14 -15.80
N PRO A 20 5.75 -28.93 -16.85
CA PRO A 20 4.37 -29.18 -17.27
C PRO A 20 3.56 -29.98 -16.24
N VAL A 21 4.21 -30.91 -15.54
CA VAL A 21 3.57 -31.75 -14.52
C VAL A 21 3.24 -30.92 -13.27
N ARG A 22 4.16 -30.05 -12.86
CA ARG A 22 3.97 -29.15 -11.70
C ARG A 22 2.83 -28.17 -11.91
N LEU A 23 2.73 -27.57 -13.10
CA LEU A 23 1.65 -26.62 -13.40
C LEU A 23 0.27 -27.30 -13.41
N ARG A 24 0.18 -28.54 -13.92
CA ARG A 24 -1.07 -29.33 -13.84
C ARG A 24 -1.45 -29.67 -12.41
N ALA A 25 -0.47 -30.06 -11.58
CA ALA A 25 -0.71 -30.31 -10.16
C ALA A 25 -1.16 -29.03 -9.43
N ALA A 26 -0.50 -27.90 -9.70
CA ALA A 26 -0.89 -26.58 -9.17
C ALA A 26 -2.32 -26.22 -9.57
N PHE A 27 -2.68 -26.39 -10.84
CA PHE A 27 -4.04 -26.17 -11.32
C PHE A 27 -5.07 -27.08 -10.62
N GLY A 28 -4.77 -28.37 -10.48
CA GLY A 28 -5.65 -29.32 -9.80
C GLY A 28 -5.92 -28.93 -8.34
N LEU A 29 -4.87 -28.53 -7.60
CA LEU A 29 -5.01 -28.02 -6.23
C LEU A 29 -5.82 -26.72 -6.18
N ALA A 30 -5.58 -25.78 -7.10
CA ALA A 30 -6.32 -24.54 -7.17
C ALA A 30 -7.81 -24.76 -7.47
N ALA A 31 -8.13 -25.67 -8.39
CA ALA A 31 -9.51 -26.05 -8.73
C ALA A 31 -10.21 -26.73 -7.54
N ALA A 32 -9.53 -27.65 -6.87
CA ALA A 32 -10.05 -28.28 -5.66
C ALA A 32 -10.30 -27.25 -4.54
N GLY A 33 -9.34 -26.35 -4.29
CA GLY A 33 -9.50 -25.26 -3.33
C GLY A 33 -10.67 -24.33 -3.67
N ALA A 34 -10.82 -23.96 -4.95
CA ALA A 34 -11.93 -23.13 -5.41
C ALA A 34 -13.30 -23.80 -5.21
N LEU A 35 -13.41 -25.12 -5.44
CA LEU A 35 -14.63 -25.89 -5.17
C LEU A 35 -14.96 -25.95 -3.67
N LEU A 36 -13.97 -26.16 -2.82
CA LEU A 36 -14.16 -26.12 -1.36
C LEU A 36 -14.59 -24.72 -0.88
N ALA A 37 -13.98 -23.65 -1.40
CA ALA A 37 -14.37 -22.27 -1.08
C ALA A 37 -15.78 -21.95 -1.57
N ALA A 38 -16.20 -22.44 -2.73
CA ALA A 38 -17.54 -22.23 -3.28
C ALA A 38 -18.62 -23.00 -2.50
N THR A 39 -18.30 -24.19 -1.98
CA THR A 39 -19.25 -25.04 -1.26
C THR A 39 -19.35 -24.69 0.23
N ALA A 40 -18.31 -24.11 0.82
CA ALA A 40 -18.28 -23.80 2.24
C ALA A 40 -19.44 -22.91 2.73
N PRO A 41 -19.84 -21.82 2.05
CA PRO A 41 -21.00 -21.01 2.46
C PRO A 41 -22.32 -21.78 2.37
N ILE A 42 -22.43 -22.75 1.46
CA ILE A 42 -23.65 -23.58 1.27
C ILE A 42 -23.79 -24.59 2.40
N VAL A 43 -22.68 -25.16 2.86
CA VAL A 43 -22.63 -26.11 3.99
C VAL A 43 -22.85 -25.40 5.34
N GLY A 44 -22.54 -24.11 5.43
CA GLY A 44 -22.70 -23.30 6.63
C GLY A 44 -21.39 -23.17 7.42
N VAL A 45 -20.88 -21.94 7.47
CA VAL A 45 -19.59 -21.61 8.14
C VAL A 45 -19.75 -21.50 9.65
N VAL A 46 -20.96 -21.26 10.13
CA VAL A 46 -21.36 -21.24 11.55
C VAL A 46 -22.48 -22.25 11.78
N ALA A 47 -22.51 -22.85 12.97
CA ALA A 47 -23.51 -23.82 13.36
C ALA A 47 -24.92 -23.21 13.40
N GLY A 48 -25.94 -24.06 13.21
CA GLY A 48 -27.34 -23.62 13.14
C GLY A 48 -27.72 -22.94 11.82
N ASN A 49 -26.81 -22.91 10.83
CA ASN A 49 -27.01 -22.36 9.48
C ASN A 49 -27.61 -20.94 9.50
N THR A 50 -27.06 -20.09 10.37
CA THR A 50 -27.44 -18.67 10.45
C THR A 50 -27.31 -18.03 9.07
N ALA A 51 -28.41 -17.48 8.56
CA ALA A 51 -28.46 -16.98 7.20
C ALA A 51 -27.47 -15.81 6.96
N PRO A 52 -26.91 -15.70 5.75
CA PRO A 52 -26.17 -14.51 5.33
C PRO A 52 -27.11 -13.29 5.25
N ALA A 53 -26.55 -12.09 5.27
CA ALA A 53 -27.29 -10.84 5.21
C ALA A 53 -28.01 -10.61 3.86
N TYR A 54 -27.59 -11.32 2.81
CA TYR A 54 -28.16 -11.32 1.47
C TYR A 54 -27.86 -12.67 0.79
N THR A 55 -28.48 -12.97 -0.36
CA THR A 55 -28.24 -14.21 -1.13
C THR A 55 -26.86 -14.20 -1.82
N SER A 56 -25.81 -14.40 -1.02
CA SER A 56 -24.40 -14.23 -1.41
C SER A 56 -23.80 -15.41 -2.19
N TRP A 57 -24.38 -16.61 -2.07
CA TRP A 57 -23.77 -17.84 -2.60
C TRP A 57 -23.44 -17.80 -4.11
N PRO A 58 -24.24 -17.20 -5.02
CA PRO A 58 -23.87 -17.18 -6.44
C PRO A 58 -22.64 -16.31 -6.67
N LEU A 59 -22.56 -15.16 -5.99
CA LEU A 59 -21.42 -14.26 -6.05
C LEU A 59 -20.16 -14.93 -5.50
N LEU A 60 -20.26 -15.59 -4.35
CA LEU A 60 -19.13 -16.30 -3.74
C LEU A 60 -18.64 -17.46 -4.60
N LEU A 61 -19.55 -18.19 -5.25
CA LEU A 61 -19.20 -19.25 -6.19
C LEU A 61 -18.40 -18.71 -7.38
N VAL A 62 -18.86 -17.61 -7.99
CA VAL A 62 -18.17 -16.98 -9.12
C VAL A 62 -16.78 -16.48 -8.68
N LEU A 63 -16.69 -15.80 -7.54
CA LEU A 63 -15.42 -15.25 -7.04
C LEU A 63 -14.44 -16.33 -6.60
N ALA A 64 -14.92 -17.43 -6.02
CA ALA A 64 -14.07 -18.57 -5.63
C ALA A 64 -13.47 -19.27 -6.85
N LEU A 65 -14.26 -19.45 -7.91
CA LEU A 65 -13.82 -20.09 -9.15
C LEU A 65 -12.94 -19.19 -10.03
N LEU A 66 -13.00 -17.87 -9.84
CA LEU A 66 -12.38 -16.90 -10.75
C LEU A 66 -10.87 -17.13 -10.99
N PRO A 67 -9.99 -17.32 -9.98
CA PRO A 67 -8.57 -17.56 -10.23
C PRO A 67 -8.30 -18.86 -10.99
N ALA A 68 -9.01 -19.94 -10.64
CA ALA A 68 -8.88 -21.23 -11.32
C ALA A 68 -9.42 -21.16 -12.76
N ALA A 69 -10.53 -20.45 -13.00
CA ALA A 69 -11.08 -20.24 -14.32
C ALA A 69 -10.15 -19.41 -15.22
N LEU A 70 -9.51 -18.36 -14.67
CA LEU A 70 -8.49 -17.59 -15.38
C LEU A 70 -7.29 -18.45 -15.75
N ALA A 71 -6.78 -19.27 -14.82
CA ALA A 71 -5.68 -20.19 -15.10
C ALA A 71 -6.08 -21.24 -16.16
N ALA A 72 -7.28 -21.83 -16.07
CA ALA A 72 -7.80 -22.77 -17.05
C ALA A 72 -7.91 -22.15 -18.45
N ALA A 73 -8.47 -20.94 -18.54
CA ALA A 73 -8.62 -20.22 -19.79
C ALA A 73 -7.27 -19.90 -20.44
N CYS A 74 -6.25 -19.55 -19.63
CA CYS A 74 -4.89 -19.32 -20.12
C CYS A 74 -4.23 -20.63 -20.59
N LEU A 75 -4.38 -21.73 -19.83
CA LEU A 75 -3.91 -23.06 -20.24
C LEU A 75 -4.55 -23.53 -21.55
N ALA A 76 -5.86 -23.32 -21.71
CA ALA A 76 -6.59 -23.65 -22.94
C ALA A 76 -6.14 -22.81 -24.15
N ARG A 77 -5.58 -21.62 -23.90
CA ARG A 77 -4.99 -20.74 -24.93
C ARG A 77 -3.49 -20.97 -25.13
N ASN A 78 -2.92 -22.04 -24.58
CA ASN A 78 -1.48 -22.33 -24.59
C ASN A 78 -0.63 -21.21 -23.99
N GLN A 79 -1.13 -20.56 -22.92
CA GLN A 79 -0.42 -19.53 -22.16
C GLN A 79 -0.07 -20.04 -20.74
N PRO A 80 0.86 -21.01 -20.61
CA PRO A 80 1.19 -21.63 -19.33
C PRO A 80 1.86 -20.66 -18.35
N ALA A 81 2.65 -19.68 -18.83
CA ALA A 81 3.32 -18.70 -17.99
C ALA A 81 2.29 -17.74 -17.34
N VAL A 82 1.32 -17.25 -18.13
CA VAL A 82 0.18 -16.47 -17.60
C VAL A 82 -0.56 -17.27 -16.52
N ALA A 83 -0.89 -18.54 -16.80
CA ALA A 83 -1.61 -19.40 -15.86
C ALA A 83 -0.81 -19.62 -14.56
N ALA A 84 0.49 -19.91 -14.67
CA ALA A 84 1.37 -20.11 -13.52
C ALA A 84 1.45 -18.83 -12.66
N SER A 85 1.61 -17.67 -13.30
CA SER A 85 1.64 -16.37 -12.60
C SER A 85 0.31 -16.04 -11.92
N VAL A 86 -0.84 -16.34 -12.56
CA VAL A 86 -2.16 -16.18 -11.93
C VAL A 86 -2.23 -16.96 -10.62
N LEU A 87 -1.85 -18.24 -10.64
CA LEU A 87 -1.89 -19.10 -9.46
C LEU A 87 -0.89 -18.65 -8.38
N ALA A 88 0.34 -18.31 -8.79
CA ALA A 88 1.40 -17.88 -7.87
C ALA A 88 1.04 -16.59 -7.13
N VAL A 89 0.56 -15.57 -7.86
CA VAL A 89 0.23 -14.27 -7.27
C VAL A 89 -1.06 -14.33 -6.43
N THR A 90 -2.02 -15.17 -6.80
CA THR A 90 -3.23 -15.40 -5.98
C THR A 90 -2.86 -15.86 -4.56
N ALA A 91 -1.83 -16.71 -4.43
CA ALA A 91 -1.40 -17.23 -3.13
C ALA A 91 -0.81 -16.18 -2.19
N ILE A 92 -0.38 -15.01 -2.68
CA ILE A 92 0.15 -13.92 -1.84
C ILE A 92 -0.93 -13.37 -0.90
N PHE A 93 -2.20 -13.36 -1.33
CA PHE A 93 -3.32 -12.85 -0.54
C PHE A 93 -3.91 -13.90 0.42
N THR A 94 -3.62 -15.19 0.19
CA THR A 94 -4.24 -16.30 0.91
C THR A 94 -3.96 -16.31 2.42
N PRO A 95 -2.73 -16.07 2.92
CA PRO A 95 -2.47 -16.05 4.36
C PRO A 95 -3.30 -15.01 5.10
N GLY A 96 -3.46 -13.81 4.53
CA GLY A 96 -4.28 -12.75 5.11
C GLY A 96 -5.77 -13.13 5.18
N ARG A 97 -6.31 -13.71 4.09
CA ARG A 97 -7.70 -14.20 4.07
C ARG A 97 -7.93 -15.35 5.05
N LEU A 98 -6.99 -16.29 5.13
CA LEU A 98 -7.05 -17.42 6.07
C LEU A 98 -7.12 -16.93 7.52
N LEU A 99 -6.27 -15.97 7.91
CA LEU A 99 -6.30 -15.43 9.27
C LEU A 99 -7.61 -14.69 9.56
N ILE A 100 -8.15 -13.94 8.59
CA ILE A 100 -9.47 -13.31 8.76
C ILE A 100 -10.58 -14.36 8.91
N ASP A 101 -10.55 -15.45 8.14
CA ASP A 101 -11.54 -16.54 8.26
C ASP A 101 -11.39 -17.32 9.57
N LEU A 102 -10.16 -17.54 10.04
CA LEU A 102 -9.90 -18.18 11.34
C LEU A 102 -10.38 -17.35 12.53
N GLN A 103 -10.68 -16.04 12.34
CA GLN A 103 -11.29 -15.24 13.39
C GLN A 103 -12.67 -15.79 13.78
N ILE A 104 -13.37 -16.47 12.87
CA ILE A 104 -14.64 -17.17 13.14
C ILE A 104 -14.47 -18.26 14.20
N LEU A 105 -13.31 -18.93 14.23
CA LEU A 105 -12.98 -19.93 15.25
C LEU A 105 -12.68 -19.30 16.61
N ALA A 106 -12.03 -18.13 16.60
CA ALA A 106 -11.62 -17.43 17.82
C ALA A 106 -12.81 -16.71 18.49
N ASP A 107 -13.52 -15.87 17.74
CA ASP A 107 -14.71 -15.16 18.19
C ASP A 107 -15.53 -14.67 16.99
N THR A 108 -16.74 -15.20 16.85
CA THR A 108 -17.69 -14.84 15.79
C THR A 108 -18.27 -13.44 15.96
N THR A 109 -18.31 -12.91 17.18
CA THR A 109 -18.90 -11.60 17.52
C THR A 109 -18.18 -10.45 16.84
N TYR A 110 -16.86 -10.58 16.67
CA TYR A 110 -16.00 -9.57 16.06
C TYR A 110 -15.69 -9.86 14.58
N THR A 111 -16.40 -10.80 13.96
CA THR A 111 -16.20 -11.13 12.54
C THR A 111 -17.23 -10.45 11.66
N THR A 112 -16.79 -9.53 10.80
CA THR A 112 -17.64 -8.86 9.82
C THR A 112 -17.61 -9.61 8.48
N ARG A 113 -18.48 -10.63 8.34
CA ARG A 113 -18.66 -11.42 7.09
C ARG A 113 -20.14 -11.59 6.74
N PRO A 114 -20.86 -10.49 6.42
CA PRO A 114 -22.29 -10.52 6.13
C PRO A 114 -22.66 -11.45 4.97
N GLU A 115 -21.72 -11.74 4.07
CA GLU A 115 -21.87 -12.70 2.99
C GLU A 115 -21.84 -14.17 3.45
N LEU A 116 -21.34 -14.46 4.66
CA LEU A 116 -21.30 -15.83 5.21
C LEU A 116 -22.40 -16.04 6.26
N PHE A 117 -22.59 -15.08 7.16
CA PHE A 117 -23.62 -15.12 8.20
C PHE A 117 -23.89 -13.71 8.73
N ARG A 118 -25.09 -13.49 9.30
CA ARG A 118 -25.45 -12.28 10.03
C ARG A 118 -25.98 -12.63 11.43
N PRO A 119 -25.32 -12.22 12.53
CA PRO A 119 -25.84 -12.44 13.87
C PRO A 119 -27.20 -11.76 14.06
N ALA A 120 -28.17 -12.48 14.63
CA ALA A 120 -29.50 -11.94 14.95
C ALA A 120 -29.66 -11.58 16.43
N ASN A 121 -28.74 -12.03 17.29
CA ASN A 121 -28.69 -11.76 18.72
C ASN A 121 -27.25 -11.92 19.22
N LEU A 122 -27.01 -11.64 20.51
CA LEU A 122 -25.68 -11.70 21.13
C LEU A 122 -25.26 -13.12 21.57
N THR A 123 -25.97 -14.15 21.14
CA THR A 123 -25.57 -15.54 21.45
C THR A 123 -24.36 -15.88 20.59
N PRO A 124 -23.23 -16.30 21.19
CA PRO A 124 -22.04 -16.65 20.43
C PRO A 124 -22.34 -17.77 19.43
N LEU A 125 -22.03 -17.52 18.16
CA LEU A 125 -22.15 -18.53 17.11
C LEU A 125 -20.94 -19.46 17.20
N THR A 126 -21.18 -20.77 17.11
CA THR A 126 -20.10 -21.76 17.07
C THR A 126 -19.70 -22.06 15.62
N PRO A 127 -18.44 -22.46 15.36
CA PRO A 127 -17.99 -22.83 14.02
C PRO A 127 -18.77 -24.00 13.42
N GLY A 128 -19.12 -23.89 12.15
CA GLY A 128 -19.75 -24.95 11.35
C GLY A 128 -18.75 -25.70 10.47
N THR A 129 -19.20 -26.79 9.82
CA THR A 129 -18.37 -27.60 8.91
C THR A 129 -17.84 -26.79 7.74
N GLY A 130 -18.59 -25.80 7.26
CA GLY A 130 -18.16 -24.90 6.18
C GLY A 130 -16.88 -24.13 6.49
N LEU A 131 -16.59 -23.83 7.76
CA LEU A 131 -15.34 -23.16 8.13
C LEU A 131 -14.12 -24.02 7.79
N TRP A 132 -14.19 -25.32 8.05
CA TRP A 132 -13.09 -26.24 7.74
C TRP A 132 -12.88 -26.40 6.24
N LEU A 133 -13.96 -26.35 5.44
CA LEU A 133 -13.89 -26.31 3.99
C LEU A 133 -13.20 -25.03 3.49
N LEU A 134 -13.50 -23.87 4.09
CA LEU A 134 -12.80 -22.61 3.81
C LEU A 134 -11.30 -22.68 4.16
N VAL A 135 -10.97 -23.21 5.33
CA VAL A 135 -9.57 -23.39 5.75
C VAL A 135 -8.82 -24.31 4.79
N ALA A 136 -9.40 -25.46 4.45
CA ALA A 136 -8.83 -26.38 3.48
C ALA A 136 -8.68 -25.73 2.09
N ALA A 137 -9.65 -24.92 1.67
CA ALA A 137 -9.57 -24.17 0.43
C ALA A 137 -8.33 -23.25 0.40
N HIS A 138 -8.12 -22.46 1.45
CA HIS A 138 -6.95 -21.58 1.55
C HIS A 138 -5.63 -22.37 1.53
N VAL A 139 -5.55 -23.48 2.26
CA VAL A 139 -4.35 -24.34 2.26
C VAL A 139 -4.05 -24.87 0.85
N LEU A 140 -5.07 -25.33 0.12
CA LEU A 140 -4.90 -25.81 -1.25
C LEU A 140 -4.52 -24.69 -2.22
N THR A 141 -5.12 -23.50 -2.09
CA THR A 141 -4.75 -22.32 -2.90
C THR A 141 -3.30 -21.90 -2.65
N LEU A 142 -2.86 -21.91 -1.39
CA LEU A 142 -1.47 -21.59 -1.03
C LEU A 142 -0.50 -22.62 -1.62
N ALA A 143 -0.80 -23.91 -1.48
CA ALA A 143 0.02 -24.99 -2.05
C ALA A 143 0.10 -24.90 -3.59
N ALA A 144 -1.02 -24.61 -4.24
CA ALA A 144 -1.10 -24.40 -5.69
C ALA A 144 -0.19 -23.25 -6.13
N GLY A 145 -0.27 -22.09 -5.46
CA GLY A 145 0.55 -20.93 -5.82
C GLY A 145 2.04 -21.13 -5.55
N LEU A 146 2.41 -21.83 -4.48
CA LEU A 146 3.82 -22.19 -4.21
C LEU A 146 4.38 -23.09 -5.32
N LEU A 147 3.63 -24.12 -5.75
CA LEU A 147 4.03 -24.96 -6.88
C LEU A 147 4.17 -24.15 -8.18
N ALA A 148 3.20 -23.27 -8.45
CA ALA A 148 3.21 -22.42 -9.64
C ALA A 148 4.37 -21.40 -9.63
N ALA A 149 4.70 -20.83 -8.47
CA ALA A 149 5.82 -19.90 -8.32
C ALA A 149 7.16 -20.55 -8.71
N THR A 150 7.37 -21.82 -8.33
CA THR A 150 8.60 -22.54 -8.74
C THR A 150 8.69 -22.77 -10.24
N ALA A 151 7.55 -22.94 -10.94
CA ALA A 151 7.54 -23.02 -12.40
C ALA A 151 7.93 -21.66 -13.02
N THR A 152 7.33 -20.55 -12.56
CA THR A 152 7.65 -19.21 -13.08
C THR A 152 9.11 -18.80 -12.86
N ALA A 153 9.72 -19.21 -11.74
CA ALA A 153 11.12 -18.92 -11.45
C ALA A 153 12.09 -19.70 -12.36
N THR A 154 11.69 -20.91 -12.77
CA THR A 154 12.50 -21.75 -13.67
C THR A 154 12.51 -21.16 -15.08
N ASP A 155 11.35 -20.73 -15.58
CA ASP A 155 11.22 -20.12 -16.91
C ASP A 155 11.94 -18.76 -16.99
N ALA A 156 11.93 -17.98 -15.90
CA ALA A 156 12.67 -16.71 -15.84
C ALA A 156 14.19 -16.90 -15.88
N ALA A 157 14.71 -18.01 -15.35
CA ALA A 157 16.15 -18.30 -15.35
C ALA A 157 16.69 -18.77 -16.71
N THR A 158 15.81 -19.28 -17.58
CA THR A 158 16.16 -19.76 -18.93
C THR A 158 15.99 -18.70 -20.01
N THR A 159 15.40 -17.54 -19.68
CA THR A 159 15.19 -16.43 -20.62
C THR A 159 16.42 -15.51 -20.67
N ASP A 160 16.98 -15.26 -21.85
CA ASP A 160 18.16 -14.39 -22.03
C ASP A 160 17.79 -12.93 -21.71
N PRO A 161 18.49 -12.24 -20.78
CA PRO A 161 18.20 -10.86 -20.41
C PRO A 161 18.25 -9.85 -21.57
N GLY A 162 18.92 -10.20 -22.69
CA GLY A 162 19.09 -9.34 -23.85
C GLY A 162 17.83 -9.12 -24.72
N ASP A 163 16.80 -9.97 -24.58
CA ASP A 163 15.65 -10.00 -25.49
C ASP A 163 14.38 -9.32 -24.89
N THR A 164 14.53 -8.64 -23.76
CA THR A 164 13.43 -7.93 -23.09
C THR A 164 13.61 -6.43 -23.18
N ASP A 165 12.65 -5.73 -23.80
CA ASP A 165 12.63 -4.27 -23.81
C ASP A 165 12.39 -3.75 -22.37
N PRO A 166 13.41 -3.14 -21.73
CA PRO A 166 13.30 -2.65 -20.37
C PRO A 166 12.37 -1.43 -20.26
N THR A 167 12.03 -0.77 -21.37
CA THR A 167 11.28 0.49 -21.38
C THR A 167 9.78 0.28 -21.13
N SER A 168 9.17 -0.73 -21.78
CA SER A 168 7.75 -1.06 -21.60
C SER A 168 7.40 -1.49 -20.17
N THR A 169 8.27 -2.31 -19.57
CA THR A 169 8.13 -2.83 -18.20
C THR A 169 8.07 -1.71 -17.16
N ARG A 170 8.81 -0.61 -17.39
CA ARG A 170 8.95 0.51 -16.45
C ARG A 170 7.84 1.54 -16.58
N ARG A 171 7.29 1.71 -17.78
CA ARG A 171 6.28 2.71 -18.12
C ARG A 171 5.03 2.66 -17.25
N PHE A 172 4.60 1.46 -16.85
CA PHE A 172 3.37 1.26 -16.09
C PHE A 172 3.61 0.90 -14.63
N LEU A 173 4.87 0.75 -14.20
CA LEU A 173 5.23 0.35 -12.84
C LEU A 173 4.62 1.30 -11.81
N GLY A 174 4.72 2.62 -12.02
CA GLY A 174 4.14 3.56 -11.08
C GLY A 174 2.61 3.54 -11.05
N LEU A 175 1.93 3.23 -12.16
CA LEU A 175 0.47 3.04 -12.17
C LEU A 175 0.05 1.78 -11.41
N VAL A 176 0.78 0.67 -11.59
CA VAL A 176 0.55 -0.57 -10.83
C VAL A 176 0.78 -0.34 -9.34
N VAL A 177 1.89 0.31 -8.97
CA VAL A 177 2.18 0.65 -7.57
C VAL A 177 1.14 1.59 -6.99
N THR A 178 0.67 2.57 -7.75
CA THR A 178 -0.40 3.48 -7.33
C THR A 178 -1.70 2.73 -7.08
N ALA A 179 -2.11 1.87 -8.00
CA ALA A 179 -3.29 1.04 -7.83
C ALA A 179 -3.14 0.11 -6.60
N GLY A 180 -1.95 -0.45 -6.37
CA GLY A 180 -1.65 -1.24 -5.18
C GLY A 180 -1.72 -0.43 -3.88
N ALA A 181 -1.25 0.82 -3.89
CA ALA A 181 -1.37 1.73 -2.76
C ALA A 181 -2.82 2.13 -2.47
N ILE A 182 -3.62 2.39 -3.51
CA ILE A 182 -5.07 2.66 -3.38
C ILE A 182 -5.77 1.43 -2.78
N ALA A 183 -5.43 0.21 -3.23
CA ALA A 183 -5.94 -1.02 -2.65
C ALA A 183 -5.57 -1.16 -1.17
N ALA A 184 -4.32 -0.85 -0.80
CA ALA A 184 -3.88 -0.87 0.59
C ALA A 184 -4.67 0.12 1.46
N ILE A 185 -4.90 1.35 0.97
CA ILE A 185 -5.73 2.34 1.67
C ILE A 185 -7.15 1.80 1.90
N GLY A 186 -7.79 1.25 0.86
CA GLY A 186 -9.14 0.70 1.02
C GLY A 186 -9.19 -0.52 1.96
N LEU A 187 -8.12 -1.31 2.03
CA LEU A 187 -8.00 -2.48 2.93
C LEU A 187 -7.83 -2.06 4.40
N PHE A 188 -7.35 -0.85 4.65
CA PHE A 188 -7.30 -0.26 5.99
C PHE A 188 -8.63 0.33 6.46
N MET A 189 -9.54 0.63 5.54
CA MET A 189 -10.85 1.18 5.87
C MET A 189 -11.83 0.06 6.24
N ALA A 190 -12.90 0.42 6.93
CA ALA A 190 -14.01 -0.50 7.19
C ALA A 190 -14.57 -1.06 5.87
N PRO A 191 -14.85 -2.37 5.77
CA PRO A 191 -15.37 -2.97 4.54
C PRO A 191 -16.82 -2.57 4.26
N ILE A 192 -17.60 -2.24 5.29
CA ILE A 192 -19.00 -1.82 5.23
C ILE A 192 -19.28 -0.74 6.27
N THR A 193 -20.33 0.05 6.05
CA THR A 193 -20.97 0.85 7.11
C THR A 193 -22.19 0.10 7.63
N SER A 194 -22.50 0.19 8.92
CA SER A 194 -23.66 -0.48 9.51
C SER A 194 -24.39 0.44 10.49
N SER A 195 -25.72 0.39 10.46
CA SER A 195 -26.59 0.93 11.52
C SER A 195 -27.13 -0.18 12.44
N ASP A 196 -26.70 -1.42 12.22
CA ASP A 196 -27.01 -2.58 13.05
C ASP A 196 -25.93 -2.75 14.13
N PRO A 197 -26.29 -2.71 15.44
CA PRO A 197 -25.34 -2.85 16.54
C PRO A 197 -24.70 -4.23 16.64
N LEU A 198 -25.24 -5.25 15.96
CA LEU A 198 -24.70 -6.61 15.95
C LEU A 198 -23.61 -6.83 14.89
N VAL A 199 -23.33 -5.82 14.04
CA VAL A 199 -22.35 -5.93 12.95
C VAL A 199 -21.21 -4.93 13.18
N PRO A 200 -19.97 -5.39 13.43
CA PRO A 200 -18.83 -4.51 13.61
C PRO A 200 -18.51 -3.72 12.34
N THR A 201 -18.22 -2.42 12.49
CA THR A 201 -17.96 -1.48 11.38
C THR A 201 -16.52 -0.97 11.34
N GLY A 202 -15.61 -1.67 12.00
CA GLY A 202 -14.22 -1.28 12.13
C GLY A 202 -13.33 -1.70 10.97
N GLY A 203 -12.21 -1.00 10.80
CA GLY A 203 -11.11 -1.45 9.96
C GLY A 203 -10.25 -2.51 10.67
N PRO A 204 -9.11 -2.95 10.07
CA PRO A 204 -8.24 -3.94 10.69
C PRO A 204 -7.74 -3.55 12.09
N PHE A 205 -7.57 -2.27 12.40
CA PHE A 205 -7.10 -1.80 13.71
C PHE A 205 -8.13 -1.85 14.83
N ASP A 206 -9.41 -1.87 14.47
CA ASP A 206 -10.50 -2.03 15.42
C ASP A 206 -10.82 -3.53 15.63
N ALA A 207 -10.17 -4.41 14.86
CA ALA A 207 -10.42 -5.84 14.86
C ALA A 207 -9.52 -6.58 15.89
N PRO A 208 -9.94 -7.76 16.38
CA PRO A 208 -9.10 -8.59 17.21
C PRO A 208 -7.79 -8.99 16.51
N ALA A 209 -6.78 -9.38 17.29
CA ALA A 209 -5.41 -9.56 16.81
C ALA A 209 -5.28 -10.42 15.55
N LEU A 210 -6.03 -11.51 15.44
CA LEU A 210 -5.96 -12.42 14.30
C LEU A 210 -6.49 -11.76 13.00
N ALA A 211 -7.66 -11.13 13.07
CA ALA A 211 -8.24 -10.38 11.96
C ALA A 211 -7.42 -9.13 11.61
N MET A 212 -6.85 -8.44 12.62
CA MET A 212 -5.93 -7.32 12.42
C MET A 212 -4.70 -7.77 11.62
N ILE A 213 -4.00 -8.83 12.06
CA ILE A 213 -2.83 -9.36 11.35
C ILE A 213 -3.21 -9.76 9.93
N GLY A 214 -4.34 -10.45 9.75
CA GLY A 214 -4.84 -10.84 8.43
C GLY A 214 -5.10 -9.64 7.51
N GLY A 215 -5.75 -8.59 8.02
CA GLY A 215 -6.00 -7.34 7.29
C GLY A 215 -4.70 -6.60 6.93
N LEU A 216 -3.74 -6.53 7.86
CA LEU A 216 -2.41 -5.95 7.61
C LEU A 216 -1.65 -6.71 6.53
N LEU A 217 -1.68 -8.04 6.57
CA LEU A 217 -1.06 -8.88 5.54
C LEU A 217 -1.68 -8.62 4.17
N LEU A 218 -3.00 -8.48 4.06
CA LEU A 218 -3.65 -8.11 2.80
C LEU A 218 -3.24 -6.72 2.32
N ALA A 219 -3.23 -5.73 3.21
CA ALA A 219 -2.87 -4.35 2.89
C ALA A 219 -1.43 -4.23 2.38
N ILE A 220 -0.52 -5.03 2.92
CA ILE A 220 0.88 -5.12 2.46
C ILE A 220 1.00 -5.98 1.20
N ALA A 221 0.22 -7.05 1.08
CA ALA A 221 0.23 -7.96 -0.07
C ALA A 221 -0.12 -7.25 -1.38
N ALA A 222 -1.11 -6.34 -1.38
CA ALA A 222 -1.53 -5.65 -2.59
C ALA A 222 -0.41 -4.86 -3.31
N PRO A 223 0.31 -3.92 -2.66
CA PRO A 223 1.41 -3.21 -3.29
C PRO A 223 2.62 -4.12 -3.59
N ILE A 224 2.94 -5.09 -2.72
CA ILE A 224 4.06 -6.03 -2.98
C ILE A 224 3.77 -6.88 -4.22
N ALA A 225 2.58 -7.47 -4.31
CA ALA A 225 2.16 -8.25 -5.47
C ALA A 225 2.19 -7.39 -6.74
N GLY A 226 1.74 -6.13 -6.66
CA GLY A 226 1.82 -5.17 -7.77
C GLY A 226 3.25 -4.96 -8.25
N VAL A 227 4.19 -4.69 -7.34
CA VAL A 227 5.61 -4.53 -7.67
C VAL A 227 6.20 -5.80 -8.27
N LEU A 228 5.94 -6.96 -7.66
CA LEU A 228 6.45 -8.26 -8.15
C LEU A 228 5.91 -8.60 -9.53
N ALA A 229 4.60 -8.38 -9.76
CA ALA A 229 3.97 -8.63 -11.04
C ALA A 229 4.49 -7.65 -12.11
N ALA A 230 4.57 -6.36 -11.82
CA ALA A 230 5.03 -5.35 -12.79
C ALA A 230 6.53 -5.46 -13.09
N SER A 231 7.34 -5.93 -12.14
CA SER A 231 8.79 -6.06 -12.30
C SER A 231 9.22 -7.38 -12.99
N ASN A 232 8.27 -8.25 -13.35
CA ASN A 232 8.59 -9.50 -14.04
C ASN A 232 9.06 -9.21 -15.47
N PRO A 233 10.20 -9.76 -15.92
CA PRO A 233 10.71 -9.52 -17.27
C PRO A 233 9.80 -10.10 -18.36
N VAL A 234 9.07 -11.18 -18.06
CA VAL A 234 8.21 -11.88 -19.01
C VAL A 234 6.82 -11.25 -19.02
N ALA A 235 6.39 -10.67 -20.16
CA ALA A 235 5.10 -9.98 -20.30
C ALA A 235 3.89 -10.86 -19.94
N GLU A 236 3.95 -12.15 -20.28
CA GLU A 236 2.92 -13.13 -19.91
C GLU A 236 2.78 -13.28 -18.39
N ASN A 237 3.90 -13.35 -17.67
CA ASN A 237 3.91 -13.42 -16.21
C ASN A 237 3.39 -12.11 -15.60
N ARG A 238 3.75 -10.95 -16.17
CA ARG A 238 3.18 -9.64 -15.74
C ARG A 238 1.67 -9.63 -15.86
N ARG A 239 1.15 -10.01 -17.04
CA ARG A 239 -0.29 -10.10 -17.31
C ARG A 239 -0.99 -11.01 -16.32
N GLY A 240 -0.46 -12.22 -16.11
CA GLY A 240 -1.04 -13.19 -15.18
C GLY A 240 -1.07 -12.67 -13.74
N GLY A 241 0.01 -12.03 -13.30
CA GLY A 241 0.09 -11.46 -11.96
C GLY A 241 -0.91 -10.33 -11.73
N LEU A 242 -1.06 -9.42 -12.71
CA LEU A 242 -2.03 -8.32 -12.64
C LEU A 242 -3.49 -8.82 -12.66
N LEU A 243 -3.79 -9.83 -13.47
CA LEU A 243 -5.11 -10.48 -13.47
C LEU A 243 -5.42 -11.15 -12.12
N ALA A 244 -4.43 -11.79 -11.49
CA ALA A 244 -4.59 -12.38 -10.17
C ALA A 244 -4.82 -11.33 -9.08
N ILE A 245 -4.09 -10.22 -9.10
CA ILE A 245 -4.33 -9.10 -8.16
C ILE A 245 -5.74 -8.57 -8.33
N ALA A 246 -6.18 -8.32 -9.57
CA ALA A 246 -7.53 -7.87 -9.85
C ALA A 246 -8.59 -8.84 -9.33
N ALA A 247 -8.42 -10.15 -9.60
CA ALA A 247 -9.33 -11.20 -9.12
C ALA A 247 -9.35 -11.30 -7.60
N ALA A 248 -8.19 -11.21 -6.93
CA ALA A 248 -8.08 -11.28 -5.48
C ALA A 248 -8.74 -10.08 -4.80
N LEU A 249 -8.46 -8.85 -5.27
CA LEU A 249 -9.08 -7.63 -4.75
C LEU A 249 -10.59 -7.62 -4.98
N ALA A 250 -11.05 -8.07 -6.16
CA ALA A 250 -12.46 -8.24 -6.45
C ALA A 250 -13.11 -9.26 -5.49
N ALA A 251 -12.46 -10.40 -5.24
CA ALA A 251 -12.95 -11.43 -4.32
C ALA A 251 -13.00 -10.98 -2.85
N ILE A 252 -12.25 -9.94 -2.48
CA ILE A 252 -12.26 -9.33 -1.15
C ILE A 252 -13.33 -8.23 -1.07
N ALA A 253 -13.49 -7.42 -2.12
CA ALA A 253 -14.30 -6.21 -2.08
C ALA A 253 -15.76 -6.39 -2.54
N LEU A 254 -16.04 -7.26 -3.51
CA LEU A 254 -17.40 -7.46 -4.01
C LEU A 254 -18.37 -7.98 -2.94
N PRO A 255 -18.02 -8.94 -2.06
CA PRO A 255 -18.96 -9.40 -1.04
C PRO A 255 -19.42 -8.30 -0.08
N PRO A 256 -18.55 -7.52 0.59
CA PRO A 256 -18.99 -6.42 1.43
C PRO A 256 -19.66 -5.28 0.65
N PHE A 257 -19.22 -5.00 -0.58
CA PHE A 257 -19.88 -4.01 -1.44
C PHE A 257 -21.34 -4.43 -1.76
N ALA A 258 -21.56 -5.69 -2.12
CA ALA A 258 -22.88 -6.25 -2.37
C ALA A 258 -23.74 -6.26 -1.09
N ALA A 259 -23.15 -6.57 0.07
CA ALA A 259 -23.85 -6.46 1.35
C ALA A 259 -24.35 -5.02 1.58
N GLY A 260 -23.53 -4.01 1.31
CA GLY A 260 -23.92 -2.60 1.42
C GLY A 260 -25.00 -2.15 0.43
N LEU A 261 -25.25 -2.89 -0.65
CA LEU A 261 -26.30 -2.60 -1.63
C LEU A 261 -27.59 -3.38 -1.38
N PHE A 262 -27.48 -4.62 -0.92
CA PHE A 262 -28.60 -5.57 -0.91
C PHE A 262 -29.07 -5.97 0.50
N ALA A 263 -28.26 -5.73 1.55
CA ALA A 263 -28.63 -6.12 2.90
C ALA A 263 -29.16 -4.93 3.71
N ASP A 264 -30.27 -5.16 4.42
CA ASP A 264 -30.88 -4.13 5.25
C ASP A 264 -29.94 -3.65 6.36
N ARG A 265 -29.92 -2.34 6.59
CA ARG A 265 -29.12 -1.63 7.61
C ARG A 265 -27.60 -1.63 7.38
N LEU A 266 -27.13 -2.24 6.29
CA LEU A 266 -25.75 -2.15 5.82
C LEU A 266 -25.64 -1.12 4.69
N GLY A 267 -24.49 -0.47 4.59
CA GLY A 267 -24.20 0.51 3.55
C GLY A 267 -22.82 0.32 2.95
N VAL A 268 -22.64 0.83 1.74
CA VAL A 268 -21.36 0.76 1.00
C VAL A 268 -20.32 1.66 1.67
N SER A 269 -19.16 1.09 1.98
CA SER A 269 -18.03 1.88 2.49
C SER A 269 -17.14 2.39 1.36
N ILE A 270 -16.45 3.51 1.60
CA ILE A 270 -15.40 4.03 0.72
C ILE A 270 -14.29 3.00 0.53
N GLY A 271 -13.97 2.21 1.56
CA GLY A 271 -12.95 1.15 1.50
C GLY A 271 -13.23 0.14 0.39
N SER A 272 -14.45 -0.40 0.36
CA SER A 272 -14.87 -1.36 -0.69
C SER A 272 -14.82 -0.75 -2.10
N VAL A 273 -15.20 0.53 -2.24
CA VAL A 273 -15.14 1.26 -3.53
C VAL A 273 -13.69 1.41 -4.00
N LEU A 274 -12.77 1.83 -3.13
CA LEU A 274 -11.37 1.99 -3.47
C LEU A 274 -10.73 0.65 -3.91
N LEU A 275 -11.07 -0.47 -3.26
CA LEU A 275 -10.61 -1.78 -3.70
C LEU A 275 -11.14 -2.16 -5.07
N LEU A 276 -12.42 -1.91 -5.36
CA LEU A 276 -13.00 -2.20 -6.67
C LEU A 276 -12.36 -1.35 -7.77
N LEU A 277 -12.09 -0.08 -7.51
CA LEU A 277 -11.36 0.80 -8.43
C LEU A 277 -9.93 0.30 -8.66
N ALA A 278 -9.24 -0.13 -7.59
CA ALA A 278 -7.91 -0.71 -7.72
C ALA A 278 -7.94 -2.05 -8.46
N ALA A 279 -8.92 -2.91 -8.23
CA ALA A 279 -9.11 -4.16 -8.96
C ALA A 279 -9.34 -3.90 -10.45
N ALA A 280 -10.21 -2.95 -10.79
CA ALA A 280 -10.45 -2.52 -12.17
C ALA A 280 -9.19 -1.95 -12.83
N ALA A 281 -8.42 -1.12 -12.12
CA ALA A 281 -7.16 -0.59 -12.62
C ALA A 281 -6.16 -1.70 -12.95
N HIS A 282 -5.97 -2.69 -12.07
CA HIS A 282 -5.10 -3.84 -12.34
C HIS A 282 -5.61 -4.70 -13.51
N ALA A 283 -6.92 -4.90 -13.63
CA ALA A 283 -7.50 -5.63 -14.76
C ALA A 283 -7.25 -4.92 -16.10
N VAL A 284 -7.44 -3.60 -16.14
CA VAL A 284 -7.15 -2.78 -17.33
C VAL A 284 -5.66 -2.81 -17.65
N LEU A 285 -4.79 -2.60 -16.66
CA LEU A 285 -3.34 -2.65 -16.82
C LEU A 285 -2.87 -4.02 -17.34
N ALA A 286 -3.48 -5.12 -16.89
CA ALA A 286 -3.18 -6.45 -17.40
C ALA A 286 -3.46 -6.60 -18.91
N GLN A 287 -4.50 -5.94 -19.43
CA GLN A 287 -4.82 -5.97 -20.86
C GLN A 287 -3.93 -5.07 -21.71
N VAL A 288 -3.37 -4.02 -21.12
CA VAL A 288 -2.45 -3.09 -21.81
C VAL A 288 -1.03 -3.66 -21.83
N LEU A 289 -0.54 -4.16 -20.70
CA LEU A 289 0.81 -4.75 -20.56
C LEU A 289 0.95 -6.15 -21.18
N GLY A 290 -0.17 -6.84 -21.41
CA GLY A 290 -0.20 -8.21 -21.91
C GLY A 290 -0.36 -8.36 -23.43
N ARG A 291 -0.22 -7.27 -24.19
CA ARG A 291 -0.48 -7.19 -25.64
C ARG A 291 0.75 -7.00 -26.52
N GLU A 292 1.96 -7.02 -25.96
CA GLU A 292 3.18 -6.96 -26.76
C GLU A 292 3.34 -8.27 -27.54
N SER A 293 2.90 -8.27 -28.80
CA SER A 293 3.12 -9.32 -29.78
C SER A 293 4.14 -8.81 -30.78
N ALA A 294 5.27 -9.51 -30.89
CA ALA A 294 6.33 -9.45 -31.91
C ALA A 294 6.90 -8.04 -32.23
N PRO A 295 8.19 -7.95 -32.58
CA PRO A 295 8.72 -6.71 -33.15
C PRO A 295 8.06 -6.52 -34.52
N ASP A 296 7.02 -5.71 -34.58
CA ASP A 296 6.48 -5.22 -35.84
C ASP A 296 7.42 -4.10 -36.30
N ASP A 297 7.95 -4.18 -37.53
CA ASP A 297 8.86 -3.19 -38.16
C ASP A 297 8.21 -1.80 -38.38
N THR A 298 7.06 -1.57 -37.75
CA THR A 298 6.42 -0.27 -37.68
C THR A 298 7.15 0.52 -36.60
N GLU A 299 7.88 1.57 -37.00
CA GLU A 299 8.48 2.53 -36.05
C GLU A 299 7.49 2.78 -34.92
N PRO A 300 7.83 2.41 -33.68
CA PRO A 300 6.90 2.49 -32.58
C PRO A 300 6.46 3.94 -32.50
N HIS A 301 5.16 4.18 -32.71
CA HIS A 301 4.53 5.41 -32.26
C HIS A 301 4.63 5.36 -30.74
N ALA A 302 5.80 5.75 -30.24
CA ALA A 302 6.07 6.01 -28.86
C ALA A 302 4.98 6.98 -28.45
N VAL A 303 3.96 6.48 -27.76
CA VAL A 303 3.04 7.35 -27.05
C VAL A 303 3.95 8.13 -26.11
N GLU A 304 4.25 9.38 -26.48
CA GLU A 304 5.15 10.24 -25.76
C GLU A 304 4.64 10.29 -24.32
N LEU A 305 5.41 9.74 -23.38
CA LEU A 305 5.21 10.05 -21.97
C LEU A 305 5.12 11.58 -21.87
N PRO A 306 4.23 12.15 -21.04
CA PRO A 306 4.25 13.58 -20.80
C PRO A 306 5.69 13.97 -20.50
N GLY A 307 6.29 14.81 -21.34
CA GLY A 307 7.73 15.08 -21.24
C GLY A 307 8.09 15.40 -19.79
N LEU A 308 9.27 15.01 -19.33
CA LEU A 308 9.69 15.07 -17.91
C LEU A 308 9.26 16.35 -17.19
N ARG A 309 9.34 17.51 -17.88
CA ARG A 309 8.85 18.81 -17.43
C ARG A 309 7.35 18.81 -17.04
N ARG A 310 6.47 18.20 -17.83
CA ARG A 310 5.04 18.06 -17.53
C ARG A 310 4.82 17.27 -16.24
N LEU A 311 5.56 16.19 -16.00
CA LEU A 311 5.44 15.42 -14.75
C LEU A 311 5.89 16.23 -13.54
N HIS A 312 6.99 16.98 -13.65
CA HIS A 312 7.43 17.89 -12.58
C HIS A 312 6.40 19.00 -12.31
N VAL A 313 5.85 19.61 -13.36
CA VAL A 313 4.79 20.63 -13.23
C VAL A 313 3.53 20.03 -12.61
N THR A 314 3.07 18.85 -13.05
CA THR A 314 1.90 18.19 -12.48
C THR A 314 2.12 17.84 -11.00
N ALA A 315 3.28 17.28 -10.66
CA ALA A 315 3.62 16.99 -9.26
C ALA A 315 3.66 18.27 -8.40
N GLY A 316 4.24 19.34 -8.94
CA GLY A 316 4.29 20.64 -8.29
C GLY A 316 2.90 21.27 -8.10
N VAL A 317 2.04 21.24 -9.13
CA VAL A 317 0.65 21.73 -9.05
C VAL A 317 -0.16 20.92 -8.03
N LEU A 318 -0.04 19.59 -8.03
CA LEU A 318 -0.69 18.75 -7.02
C LEU A 318 -0.20 19.08 -5.61
N GLY A 319 1.10 19.34 -5.43
CA GLY A 319 1.65 19.79 -4.16
C GLY A 319 1.15 21.19 -3.73
N LEU A 320 1.00 22.14 -4.66
CA LEU A 320 0.38 23.44 -4.39
C LEU A 320 -1.08 23.30 -3.96
N LEU A 321 -1.84 22.44 -4.65
CA LEU A 321 -3.22 22.13 -4.26
C LEU A 321 -3.28 21.44 -2.89
N ALA A 322 -2.33 20.55 -2.59
CA ALA A 322 -2.21 19.93 -1.27
C ALA A 322 -1.95 20.97 -0.19
N ALA A 323 -1.03 21.90 -0.41
CA ALA A 323 -0.73 22.99 0.53
C ALA A 323 -1.91 23.97 0.68
N ALA A 324 -2.62 24.30 -0.41
CA ALA A 324 -3.82 25.12 -0.36
C ALA A 324 -4.96 24.42 0.41
N SER A 325 -5.11 23.11 0.23
CA SER A 325 -6.04 22.30 1.01
C SER A 325 -5.65 22.24 2.49
N ALA A 326 -4.36 22.10 2.80
CA ALA A 326 -3.87 22.16 4.18
C ALA A 326 -4.15 23.53 4.82
N LEU A 327 -4.01 24.63 4.06
CA LEU A 327 -4.40 25.96 4.49
C LEU A 327 -5.91 26.05 4.77
N GLY A 328 -6.75 25.42 3.93
CA GLY A 328 -8.17 25.24 4.22
C GLY A 328 -8.42 24.49 5.54
N GLY A 329 -7.63 23.45 5.83
CA GLY A 329 -7.69 22.73 7.11
C GLY A 329 -7.31 23.59 8.31
N VAL A 330 -6.45 24.59 8.13
CA VAL A 330 -6.07 25.54 9.20
C VAL A 330 -7.11 26.64 9.39
N LEU A 331 -7.66 27.19 8.30
CA LEU A 331 -8.53 28.36 8.35
C LEU A 331 -10.00 28.01 8.61
N VAL A 332 -10.42 26.79 8.29
CA VAL A 332 -11.80 26.34 8.46
C VAL A 332 -11.92 25.50 9.74
N PRO A 333 -12.98 25.70 10.55
CA PRO A 333 -13.18 24.95 11.79
C PRO A 333 -13.11 23.43 11.59
N GLN A 334 -12.27 22.78 12.41
CA GLN A 334 -12.12 21.32 12.45
C GLN A 334 -13.26 20.62 13.20
N LEU A 335 -13.95 21.33 14.10
CA LEU A 335 -15.03 20.80 14.92
C LEU A 335 -16.26 21.70 14.87
N VAL A 336 -17.43 21.08 14.90
CA VAL A 336 -18.72 21.73 15.14
C VAL A 336 -19.20 21.27 16.51
N VAL A 337 -19.38 22.24 17.40
CA VAL A 337 -19.80 22.03 18.79
C VAL A 337 -21.21 22.60 18.96
N PRO A 338 -22.11 21.94 19.72
CA PRO A 338 -23.46 22.45 19.99
C PRO A 338 -23.47 23.83 20.66
N ASP A 339 -24.55 24.57 20.43
CA ASP A 339 -24.75 25.89 21.03
C ASP A 339 -24.69 25.82 22.57
N GLY A 340 -23.94 26.76 23.17
CA GLY A 340 -23.75 26.85 24.62
C GLY A 340 -22.50 26.14 25.18
N LEU A 341 -21.75 25.40 24.35
CA LEU A 341 -20.47 24.81 24.72
C LEU A 341 -19.30 25.61 24.11
N ALA A 342 -18.22 25.79 24.89
CA ALA A 342 -17.02 26.47 24.42
C ALA A 342 -16.28 25.62 23.38
N LEU A 343 -15.89 26.24 22.26
CA LEU A 343 -15.10 25.57 21.22
C LEU A 343 -13.70 25.25 21.75
N PRO A 344 -13.25 23.98 21.74
CA PRO A 344 -11.89 23.63 22.11
C PRO A 344 -10.86 24.29 21.18
N VAL A 345 -9.72 24.71 21.73
CA VAL A 345 -8.62 25.25 20.91
C VAL A 345 -7.96 24.11 20.14
N GLY A 346 -7.95 24.21 18.80
CA GLY A 346 -7.28 23.27 17.91
C GLY A 346 -5.76 23.44 17.95
N TYR A 347 -5.06 22.68 18.78
CA TYR A 347 -3.60 22.71 18.82
C TYR A 347 -2.96 21.82 17.75
N GLY A 348 -3.59 20.70 17.39
CA GLY A 348 -3.07 19.75 16.40
C GLY A 348 -2.93 20.36 15.00
N GLU A 349 -3.90 21.18 14.57
CA GLU A 349 -3.88 21.85 13.27
C GLU A 349 -2.75 22.88 13.12
N ARG A 350 -2.14 23.37 14.22
CA ARG A 350 -1.01 24.32 14.14
C ARG A 350 0.21 23.71 13.45
N LEU A 351 0.35 22.39 13.50
CA LEU A 351 1.45 21.69 12.83
C LEU A 351 1.30 21.70 11.30
N LEU A 352 0.10 22.01 10.77
CA LEU A 352 -0.12 22.16 9.33
C LEU A 352 0.60 23.41 8.78
N TRP A 353 0.82 24.46 9.57
CA TRP A 353 1.54 25.66 9.13
C TRP A 353 2.96 25.38 8.62
N PRO A 354 3.87 24.78 9.40
CA PRO A 354 5.20 24.49 8.89
C PRO A 354 5.16 23.49 7.71
N ALA A 355 4.25 22.49 7.75
CA ALA A 355 4.11 21.51 6.67
C ALA A 355 3.65 22.16 5.35
N LEU A 356 2.61 23.00 5.38
CA LEU A 356 2.08 23.66 4.20
C LEU A 356 3.09 24.65 3.61
N ILE A 357 3.85 25.38 4.44
CA ILE A 357 4.87 26.33 3.96
C ILE A 357 5.97 25.58 3.21
N ILE A 358 6.48 24.49 3.81
CA ILE A 358 7.53 23.67 3.20
C ILE A 358 7.05 23.11 1.86
N VAL A 359 5.86 22.49 1.83
CA VAL A 359 5.32 21.89 0.60
C VAL A 359 5.03 22.97 -0.45
N ALA A 360 4.39 24.08 -0.09
CA ALA A 360 4.09 25.17 -1.03
C ALA A 360 5.36 25.74 -1.68
N VAL A 361 6.42 25.99 -0.90
CA VAL A 361 7.69 26.52 -1.41
C VAL A 361 8.34 25.52 -2.35
N LEU A 362 8.49 24.25 -1.93
CA LEU A 362 9.11 23.22 -2.78
C LEU A 362 8.29 22.95 -4.04
N SER A 363 6.97 22.99 -3.95
CA SER A 363 6.07 22.87 -5.10
C SER A 363 6.21 24.04 -6.08
N ALA A 364 6.23 25.28 -5.59
CA ALA A 364 6.41 26.46 -6.43
C ALA A 364 7.78 26.42 -7.15
N VAL A 365 8.84 26.03 -6.43
CA VAL A 365 10.16 25.85 -7.03
C VAL A 365 10.17 24.70 -8.03
N LEU A 366 9.46 23.59 -7.78
CA LEU A 366 9.37 22.47 -8.72
C LEU A 366 8.62 22.86 -10.00
N VAL A 367 7.57 23.69 -9.91
CA VAL A 367 6.87 24.22 -11.08
C VAL A 367 7.77 25.15 -11.89
N ALA A 368 8.59 25.98 -11.22
CA ALA A 368 9.48 26.94 -11.88
C ALA A 368 10.79 26.30 -12.41
N ASN A 369 11.35 25.33 -11.68
CA ASN A 369 12.64 24.70 -11.95
C ASN A 369 12.58 23.19 -11.68
N ALA A 370 12.25 22.46 -12.75
CA ALA A 370 11.66 21.13 -12.72
C ALA A 370 12.56 20.02 -12.11
N GLY A 371 13.89 20.07 -12.26
CA GLY A 371 14.75 18.93 -11.94
C GLY A 371 15.41 18.93 -10.55
N ALA A 372 15.88 20.08 -10.06
CA ALA A 372 16.85 20.11 -8.96
C ALA A 372 16.24 19.85 -7.58
N VAL A 373 14.97 20.17 -7.38
CA VAL A 373 14.33 20.18 -6.05
C VAL A 373 13.43 18.96 -5.84
N ARG A 374 13.14 18.20 -6.90
CA ARG A 374 12.24 17.04 -6.85
C ARG A 374 12.57 16.06 -5.73
N PRO A 375 13.82 15.60 -5.50
CA PRO A 375 14.09 14.66 -4.41
C PRO A 375 13.73 15.21 -3.03
N ALA A 376 13.96 16.50 -2.78
CA ALA A 376 13.56 17.16 -1.53
C ALA A 376 12.04 17.27 -1.43
N PHE A 377 11.38 17.67 -2.52
CA PHE A 377 9.93 17.76 -2.62
C PHE A 377 9.24 16.42 -2.31
N THR A 378 9.66 15.32 -2.94
CA THR A 378 9.05 14.00 -2.77
C THR A 378 9.05 13.57 -1.30
N VAL A 379 10.16 13.78 -0.59
CA VAL A 379 10.28 13.42 0.82
C VAL A 379 9.50 14.41 1.71
N ALA A 380 9.59 15.71 1.42
CA ALA A 380 8.92 16.75 2.20
C ALA A 380 7.39 16.67 2.15
N LEU A 381 6.80 16.04 1.12
CA LEU A 381 5.36 15.76 1.08
C LEU A 381 4.87 14.95 2.30
N ALA A 382 5.74 14.16 2.94
CA ALA A 382 5.41 13.43 4.17
C ALA A 382 5.18 14.35 5.39
N ALA A 383 5.55 15.63 5.32
CA ALA A 383 5.21 16.60 6.35
C ALA A 383 3.69 16.82 6.47
N LEU A 384 2.94 16.70 5.37
CA LEU A 384 1.49 16.83 5.37
C LEU A 384 0.77 15.70 6.13
N PRO A 385 0.98 14.40 5.85
CA PRO A 385 0.38 13.33 6.65
C PRO A 385 0.86 13.35 8.11
N LEU A 386 2.11 13.76 8.38
CA LEU A 386 2.60 13.97 9.74
C LEU A 386 1.76 15.02 10.49
N ALA A 387 1.57 16.20 9.91
CA ALA A 387 0.79 17.28 10.52
C ALA A 387 -0.71 16.98 10.56
N ALA A 388 -1.26 16.39 9.48
CA ALA A 388 -2.64 15.99 9.38
C ALA A 388 -2.99 14.92 10.43
N GLY A 389 -2.08 13.96 10.68
CA GLY A 389 -2.26 12.96 11.74
C GLY A 389 -2.50 13.60 13.10
N ALA A 390 -1.69 14.60 13.48
CA ALA A 390 -1.85 15.31 14.75
C ALA A 390 -3.18 16.09 14.83
N ALA A 391 -3.61 16.72 13.73
CA ALA A 391 -4.88 17.44 13.66
C ALA A 391 -6.09 16.48 13.75
N LEU A 392 -6.09 15.44 12.92
CA LEU A 392 -7.19 14.47 12.83
C LEU A 392 -7.33 13.61 14.07
N ASP A 393 -6.24 13.32 14.79
CA ASP A 393 -6.28 12.61 16.08
C ASP A 393 -7.09 13.40 17.13
N SER A 394 -6.91 14.72 17.17
CA SER A 394 -7.64 15.60 18.07
C SER A 394 -9.14 15.64 17.72
N VAL A 395 -9.46 15.65 16.43
CA VAL A 395 -10.85 15.60 15.93
C VAL A 395 -11.49 14.26 16.29
N TYR A 396 -10.81 13.16 15.99
CA TYR A 396 -11.30 11.81 16.25
C TYR A 396 -11.62 11.64 17.74
N ALA A 397 -10.68 12.03 18.62
CA ALA A 397 -10.89 12.00 20.06
C ALA A 397 -12.09 12.83 20.52
N ALA A 398 -12.27 14.04 19.97
CA ALA A 398 -13.40 14.91 20.31
C ALA A 398 -14.75 14.33 19.85
N THR A 399 -14.80 13.74 18.65
CA THR A 399 -16.03 13.16 18.08
C THR A 399 -16.52 11.89 18.79
N GLN A 400 -15.71 11.30 19.67
CA GLN A 400 -16.18 10.21 20.54
C GLN A 400 -17.17 10.71 21.61
N VAL A 401 -17.24 12.02 21.85
CA VAL A 401 -18.28 12.65 22.65
C VAL A 401 -19.46 12.96 21.73
N GLY A 402 -20.54 12.18 21.83
CA GLY A 402 -21.59 12.05 20.80
C GLY A 402 -22.33 13.32 20.35
N SER A 403 -22.09 14.48 20.95
CA SER A 403 -22.64 15.77 20.53
C SER A 403 -21.70 16.59 19.63
N ILE A 404 -20.43 16.22 19.52
CA ILE A 404 -19.41 16.93 18.73
C ILE A 404 -19.30 16.30 17.34
N LYS A 405 -19.33 17.13 16.30
CA LYS A 405 -19.24 16.68 14.90
C LYS A 405 -17.96 17.17 14.22
N PRO A 406 -17.43 16.42 13.24
CA PRO A 406 -16.34 16.93 12.40
C PRO A 406 -16.80 18.14 11.59
N GLY A 407 -16.00 19.21 11.61
CA GLY A 407 -16.21 20.40 10.80
C GLY A 407 -15.61 20.28 9.39
N ASN A 408 -15.87 21.28 8.55
CA ASN A 408 -15.42 21.27 7.16
C ASN A 408 -13.88 21.28 7.03
N GLY A 409 -13.15 21.79 8.05
CA GLY A 409 -11.69 21.76 8.09
C GLY A 409 -11.12 20.34 8.02
N VAL A 410 -11.86 19.33 8.50
CA VAL A 410 -11.45 17.92 8.46
C VAL A 410 -11.29 17.46 7.03
N TRP A 411 -12.25 17.79 6.16
CA TRP A 411 -12.25 17.38 4.77
C TRP A 411 -11.11 18.04 3.98
N PHE A 412 -10.80 19.30 4.28
CA PHE A 412 -9.64 19.97 3.70
C PHE A 412 -8.31 19.35 4.16
N THR A 413 -8.21 18.95 5.43
CA THR A 413 -7.03 18.22 5.95
C THR A 413 -6.89 16.86 5.28
N VAL A 414 -7.97 16.08 5.15
CA VAL A 414 -7.96 14.78 4.45
C VAL A 414 -7.60 14.94 2.98
N LEU A 415 -8.20 15.91 2.30
CA LEU A 415 -7.91 16.21 0.89
C LEU A 415 -6.45 16.60 0.68
N SER A 416 -5.83 17.32 1.63
CA SER A 416 -4.40 17.67 1.58
C SER A 416 -3.50 16.42 1.56
N VAL A 417 -3.85 15.39 2.33
CA VAL A 417 -3.10 14.13 2.38
C VAL A 417 -3.27 13.35 1.07
N VAL A 418 -4.50 13.27 0.54
CA VAL A 418 -4.77 12.60 -0.74
C VAL A 418 -4.00 13.26 -1.88
N LEU A 419 -4.01 14.59 -1.95
CA LEU A 419 -3.27 15.35 -2.96
C LEU A 419 -1.74 15.21 -2.77
N ALA A 420 -1.26 15.16 -1.53
CA ALA A 420 0.16 14.92 -1.24
C ALA A 420 0.60 13.52 -1.72
N ILE A 421 -0.23 12.50 -1.54
CA ILE A 421 0.04 11.15 -2.05
C ILE A 421 0.09 11.15 -3.58
N ALA A 422 -0.89 11.78 -4.23
CA ALA A 422 -0.91 11.90 -5.70
C ALA A 422 0.33 12.66 -6.22
N ALA A 423 0.75 13.72 -5.53
CA ALA A 423 1.97 14.47 -5.85
C ALA A 423 3.23 13.62 -5.66
N ALA A 424 3.31 12.84 -4.59
CA ALA A 424 4.46 11.98 -4.29
C ALA A 424 4.60 10.88 -5.34
N ILE A 425 3.49 10.26 -5.74
CA ILE A 425 3.43 9.28 -6.83
C ILE A 425 3.90 9.90 -8.14
N THR A 426 3.39 11.08 -8.51
CA THR A 426 3.77 11.77 -9.74
C THR A 426 5.27 12.14 -9.72
N ALA A 427 5.78 12.59 -8.58
CA ALA A 427 7.20 12.89 -8.41
C ALA A 427 8.07 11.62 -8.45
N ALA A 428 7.60 10.50 -7.91
CA ALA A 428 8.29 9.21 -7.99
C ALA A 428 8.33 8.66 -9.42
N LEU A 429 7.27 8.88 -10.20
CA LEU A 429 7.24 8.57 -11.64
C LEU A 429 8.28 9.39 -12.43
N ALA A 430 8.34 10.71 -12.20
CA ALA A 430 9.43 11.53 -12.74
C ALA A 430 10.82 11.03 -12.27
N GLY A 431 10.87 10.51 -11.02
CA GLY A 431 11.95 9.73 -10.40
C GLY A 431 12.50 8.64 -11.29
N ALA A 432 11.60 7.76 -11.71
CA ALA A 432 11.91 6.61 -12.53
C ALA A 432 12.45 7.04 -13.90
N LEU A 433 11.83 8.03 -14.55
CA LEU A 433 12.23 8.49 -15.88
C LEU A 433 13.62 9.14 -15.89
N GLU A 434 13.97 9.95 -14.87
CA GLU A 434 15.33 10.53 -14.76
C GLU A 434 16.45 9.48 -14.62
N ARG A 435 16.11 8.23 -14.28
CA ARG A 435 17.07 7.12 -14.16
C ARG A 435 17.21 6.32 -15.45
N GLU A 436 16.38 6.57 -16.46
CA GLU A 436 16.40 5.85 -17.75
C GLU A 436 17.57 6.31 -18.62
N ASP A 437 17.98 7.58 -18.51
CA ASP A 437 19.00 8.18 -19.37
C ASP A 437 20.45 7.88 -18.96
N VAL A 438 20.69 7.07 -17.91
CA VAL A 438 22.05 6.93 -17.37
C VAL A 438 22.41 5.54 -16.87
N GLU A 439 23.58 5.06 -17.30
CA GLU A 439 24.19 3.83 -16.83
C GLU A 439 24.36 3.81 -15.29
N PRO A 440 24.08 2.67 -14.64
CA PRO A 440 24.21 2.55 -13.20
C PRO A 440 25.69 2.53 -12.79
N THR A 441 26.24 3.69 -12.42
CA THR A 441 27.55 3.75 -11.77
C THR A 441 27.44 3.13 -10.36
N LYS A 442 28.25 2.10 -10.08
CA LYS A 442 28.45 1.55 -8.72
C LYS A 442 29.30 2.53 -7.89
N ALA A 443 28.80 3.73 -7.62
CA ALA A 443 29.47 4.68 -6.75
C ALA A 443 29.14 4.36 -5.28
N GLN A 444 30.15 4.05 -4.47
CA GLN A 444 29.99 3.93 -3.03
C GLN A 444 29.81 5.33 -2.42
N ALA A 445 28.90 5.46 -1.45
CA ALA A 445 28.72 6.72 -0.74
C ALA A 445 29.99 7.10 0.05
N PRO A 446 30.41 8.37 0.02
CA PRO A 446 31.59 8.80 0.76
C PRO A 446 31.32 8.74 2.26
N LEU A 447 32.34 8.36 3.04
CA LEU A 447 32.25 8.12 4.49
C LEU A 447 31.57 9.27 5.28
N PRO A 448 31.80 10.57 4.98
CA PRO A 448 31.10 11.65 5.67
C PRO A 448 29.59 11.65 5.45
N VAL A 449 29.11 11.34 4.24
CA VAL A 449 27.67 11.24 3.95
C VAL A 449 27.07 10.05 4.68
N VAL A 450 27.77 8.90 4.69
CA VAL A 450 27.35 7.73 5.46
C VAL A 450 27.20 8.08 6.95
N ALA A 451 28.18 8.79 7.54
CA ALA A 451 28.14 9.20 8.94
C ALA A 451 26.93 10.08 9.25
N PHE A 452 26.69 11.14 8.46
CA PHE A 452 25.54 12.03 8.68
C PHE A 452 24.19 11.34 8.43
N VAL A 453 24.12 10.41 7.48
CA VAL A 453 22.93 9.60 7.24
C VAL A 453 22.63 8.70 8.45
N LEU A 454 23.63 8.01 8.99
CA LEU A 454 23.43 7.12 10.13
C LEU A 454 23.09 7.90 11.40
N ILE A 455 23.84 8.98 11.69
CA ILE A 455 23.58 9.84 12.85
C ILE A 455 22.20 10.48 12.74
N GLY A 456 21.91 11.12 11.60
CA GLY A 456 20.65 11.80 11.36
C GLY A 456 19.45 10.84 11.37
N GLY A 457 19.59 9.67 10.75
CA GLY A 457 18.55 8.63 10.73
C GLY A 457 18.26 8.06 12.11
N LEU A 458 19.29 7.77 12.92
CA LEU A 458 19.12 7.24 14.28
C LEU A 458 18.51 8.29 15.22
N LEU A 459 18.95 9.55 15.12
CA LEU A 459 18.37 10.66 15.88
C LEU A 459 16.92 10.94 15.47
N ALA A 460 16.61 10.91 14.18
CA ALA A 460 15.23 11.03 13.69
C ALA A 460 14.36 9.88 14.22
N LEU A 461 14.85 8.63 14.17
CA LEU A 461 14.14 7.48 14.76
C LEU A 461 13.79 7.74 16.23
N GLY A 462 14.75 8.22 17.02
CA GLY A 462 14.50 8.62 18.41
C GLY A 462 13.51 9.78 18.54
N GLY A 463 13.58 10.78 17.66
CA GLY A 463 12.68 11.95 17.65
C GLY A 463 11.22 11.62 17.31
N PHE A 464 11.00 10.59 16.47
CA PHE A 464 9.66 10.08 16.15
C PHE A 464 9.16 9.06 17.19
N ALA A 465 10.05 8.22 17.73
CA ALA A 465 9.68 7.19 18.70
C ALA A 465 9.38 7.76 20.10
N LEU A 466 10.02 8.88 20.47
CA LEU A 466 9.90 9.49 21.80
C LEU A 466 9.00 10.73 21.80
N PRO A 467 8.38 11.07 22.94
CA PRO A 467 7.53 12.24 23.05
C PRO A 467 8.32 13.53 22.88
N VAL A 468 7.81 14.44 22.03
CA VAL A 468 8.33 15.80 21.84
C VAL A 468 7.84 16.76 22.94
N LEU A 469 6.67 16.47 23.51
CA LEU A 469 6.03 17.24 24.58
C LEU A 469 5.72 16.33 25.76
N ARG A 470 5.94 16.81 26.99
CA ARG A 470 5.55 16.16 28.24
C ARG A 470 4.82 17.14 29.14
N GLY A 471 3.99 16.62 30.03
CA GLY A 471 3.43 17.38 31.15
C GLY A 471 2.69 16.46 32.12
N PRO A 472 2.27 16.97 33.29
CA PRO A 472 1.46 16.22 34.24
C PRO A 472 0.20 15.67 33.55
N ASP A 473 -0.09 14.38 33.76
CA ASP A 473 -1.26 13.65 33.22
C ASP A 473 -1.43 13.71 31.69
N PHE A 474 -0.39 14.09 30.95
CA PHE A 474 -0.40 14.15 29.49
C PHE A 474 0.30 12.95 28.86
N HIS A 475 -0.48 12.15 28.13
CA HIS A 475 0.03 11.05 27.31
C HIS A 475 0.16 11.50 25.86
N ALA A 476 1.39 11.77 25.43
CA ALA A 476 1.69 12.06 24.03
C ALA A 476 1.43 10.84 23.15
N VAL A 477 0.90 11.06 21.95
CA VAL A 477 0.71 9.99 20.96
C VAL A 477 2.06 9.40 20.56
N GLY A 478 2.22 8.11 20.81
CA GLY A 478 3.38 7.31 20.41
C GLY A 478 3.21 6.67 19.04
N LEU A 479 4.32 6.20 18.47
CA LEU A 479 4.35 5.50 17.18
C LEU A 479 3.55 4.18 17.22
N LEU A 480 3.52 3.51 18.37
CA LEU A 480 2.94 2.19 18.57
C LEU A 480 1.57 2.23 19.25
N ASP A 481 0.99 3.42 19.44
CA ASP A 481 -0.36 3.54 20.00
C ASP A 481 -1.46 3.22 18.97
N PHE A 482 -1.08 3.10 17.68
CA PHE A 482 -1.97 2.84 16.54
C PHE A 482 -3.17 3.80 16.41
N LYS A 483 -3.07 4.98 16.99
CA LYS A 483 -4.05 6.07 16.84
C LYS A 483 -3.87 6.78 15.51
N VAL A 484 -4.81 7.66 15.14
CA VAL A 484 -4.74 8.46 13.91
C VAL A 484 -3.42 9.27 13.85
N GLY A 485 -3.00 9.84 14.99
CA GLY A 485 -1.72 10.54 15.10
C GLY A 485 -0.49 9.65 14.89
N SER A 486 -0.56 8.38 15.30
CA SER A 486 0.52 7.40 15.14
C SER A 486 0.82 7.13 13.66
N TRP A 487 -0.19 7.14 12.79
CA TRP A 487 -0.03 6.96 11.33
C TRP A 487 0.70 8.13 10.69
N GLY A 488 0.43 9.37 11.13
CA GLY A 488 1.18 10.54 10.70
C GLY A 488 2.66 10.46 11.09
N LEU A 489 2.95 10.02 12.33
CA LEU A 489 4.31 9.78 12.80
C LEU A 489 5.02 8.70 12.00
N LEU A 490 4.32 7.59 11.72
CA LEU A 490 4.86 6.49 10.94
C LEU A 490 5.15 6.90 9.50
N ALA A 491 4.25 7.63 8.85
CA ALA A 491 4.44 8.14 7.50
C ALA A 491 5.68 9.06 7.42
N GLY A 492 5.83 9.98 8.39
CA GLY A 492 7.00 10.85 8.49
C GLY A 492 8.30 10.08 8.69
N LEU A 493 8.31 9.13 9.64
CA LEU A 493 9.49 8.31 9.94
C LEU A 493 9.90 7.43 8.75
N VAL A 494 8.95 6.75 8.12
CA VAL A 494 9.21 5.89 6.96
C VAL A 494 9.78 6.71 5.81
N ALA A 495 9.25 7.91 5.55
CA ALA A 495 9.78 8.80 4.52
C ALA A 495 11.23 9.22 4.82
N VAL A 496 11.54 9.58 6.07
CA VAL A 496 12.90 9.96 6.50
C VAL A 496 13.87 8.78 6.37
N VAL A 497 13.51 7.59 6.85
CA VAL A 497 14.36 6.39 6.79
C VAL A 497 14.57 5.93 5.34
N ALA A 498 13.52 5.94 4.52
CA ALA A 498 13.62 5.62 3.10
C ALA A 498 14.52 6.62 2.36
N ALA A 499 14.36 7.93 2.62
CA ALA A 499 15.20 8.97 2.03
C ALA A 499 16.68 8.81 2.44
N ALA A 500 16.94 8.55 3.72
CA ALA A 500 18.28 8.26 4.25
C ALA A 500 18.92 7.04 3.55
N GLY A 501 18.19 5.92 3.45
CA GLY A 501 18.68 4.72 2.78
C GLY A 501 18.92 4.91 1.27
N LEU A 502 18.03 5.63 0.59
CA LEU A 502 18.16 5.95 -0.83
C LEU A 502 19.32 6.92 -1.10
N ALA A 503 19.58 7.87 -0.19
CA ALA A 503 20.68 8.83 -0.33
C ALA A 503 22.05 8.15 -0.40
N LEU A 504 22.23 7.01 0.27
CA LEU A 504 23.48 6.23 0.22
C LEU A 504 23.77 5.59 -1.14
N ARG A 505 22.78 5.55 -2.03
CA ARG A 505 22.90 4.98 -3.38
C ARG A 505 22.64 6.01 -4.48
N ALA A 506 22.38 7.26 -4.11
CA ALA A 506 22.03 8.33 -5.04
C ALA A 506 23.27 9.16 -5.42
N ARG A 507 23.15 9.92 -6.53
CA ARG A 507 24.17 10.91 -6.91
C ARG A 507 24.27 12.03 -5.88
N PRO A 508 25.41 12.73 -5.74
CA PRO A 508 25.60 13.77 -4.71
C PRO A 508 24.49 14.84 -4.68
N SER A 509 24.04 15.32 -5.86
CA SER A 509 22.94 16.28 -5.96
C SER A 509 21.58 15.72 -5.52
N GLN A 510 21.27 14.47 -5.90
CA GLN A 510 20.02 13.79 -5.53
C GLN A 510 20.02 13.38 -4.05
N ALA A 511 21.14 12.86 -3.55
CA ALA A 511 21.37 12.56 -2.14
C ALA A 511 21.19 13.83 -1.29
N GLY A 512 21.76 14.95 -1.71
CA GLY A 512 21.54 16.26 -1.07
C GLY A 512 20.07 16.63 -0.98
N GLY A 513 19.32 16.47 -2.07
CA GLY A 513 17.87 16.72 -2.07
C GLY A 513 17.09 15.78 -1.14
N LEU A 514 17.35 14.48 -1.16
CA LEU A 514 16.69 13.50 -0.28
C LEU A 514 16.93 13.83 1.19
N LEU A 515 18.17 14.17 1.56
CA LEU A 515 18.54 14.53 2.93
C LEU A 515 17.94 15.87 3.36
N LEU A 516 17.84 16.84 2.46
CA LEU A 516 17.15 18.09 2.73
C LEU A 516 15.66 17.86 3.01
N GLY A 517 14.98 17.05 2.19
CA GLY A 517 13.58 16.69 2.43
C GLY A 517 13.39 15.96 3.76
N ALA A 518 14.29 15.03 4.10
CA ALA A 518 14.26 14.31 5.38
C ALA A 518 14.50 15.24 6.58
N ALA A 519 15.42 16.20 6.44
CA ALA A 519 15.67 17.24 7.44
C ALA A 519 14.42 18.10 7.68
N LEU A 520 13.73 18.50 6.61
CA LEU A 520 12.51 19.31 6.69
C LEU A 520 11.36 18.57 7.39
N VAL A 521 11.12 17.29 7.08
CA VAL A 521 10.11 16.47 7.77
C VAL A 521 10.45 16.31 9.25
N THR A 522 11.73 16.07 9.56
CA THR A 522 12.19 15.94 10.96
C THR A 522 12.09 17.29 11.71
N ALA A 523 12.32 18.41 11.02
CA ALA A 523 12.15 19.75 11.60
C ALA A 523 10.68 20.06 11.93
N VAL A 524 9.72 19.63 11.08
CA VAL A 524 8.28 19.73 11.40
C VAL A 524 7.97 18.98 12.70
N ARG A 525 8.51 17.77 12.89
CA ARG A 525 8.38 17.03 14.15
C ARG A 525 8.97 17.79 15.35
N ALA A 526 10.13 18.43 15.19
CA ALA A 526 10.74 19.23 16.27
C ALA A 526 9.89 20.47 16.64
N VAL A 527 9.28 21.13 15.67
CA VAL A 527 8.48 22.35 15.89
C VAL A 527 7.11 22.06 16.54
N GLU A 528 6.73 20.79 16.72
CA GLU A 528 5.51 20.42 17.45
C GLU A 528 5.50 20.98 18.88
N TYR A 529 6.60 20.91 19.63
CA TYR A 529 6.65 21.43 21.01
C TYR A 529 6.27 22.92 21.08
N PRO A 530 6.99 23.85 20.41
CA PRO A 530 6.69 25.28 20.54
C PRO A 530 5.30 25.66 20.01
N LEU A 531 4.74 24.92 19.05
CA LEU A 531 3.42 25.22 18.49
C LEU A 531 2.25 24.68 19.34
N THR A 532 2.48 23.56 20.03
CA THR A 532 1.42 22.81 20.72
C THR A 532 1.55 22.77 22.23
N SER A 533 2.63 23.28 22.83
CA SER A 533 2.88 23.24 24.28
C SER A 533 1.74 23.79 25.12
N ALA A 534 1.05 24.82 24.65
CA ALA A 534 -0.10 25.43 25.33
C ALA A 534 -1.31 24.48 25.50
N ARG A 535 -1.33 23.31 24.85
CA ARG A 535 -2.34 22.27 25.07
C ARG A 535 -2.19 21.51 26.40
N VAL A 536 -1.04 21.67 27.07
CA VAL A 536 -0.72 20.98 28.33
C VAL A 536 -0.25 22.00 29.37
N ALA A 537 -0.95 22.09 30.49
CA ALA A 537 -0.51 22.91 31.62
C ALA A 537 0.81 22.35 32.17
N GLY A 538 1.81 23.19 32.38
CA GLY A 538 3.14 22.75 32.82
C GLY A 538 3.93 21.96 31.75
N ALA A 539 3.63 22.19 30.48
CA ALA A 539 4.36 21.63 29.35
C ALA A 539 5.88 21.80 29.47
N THR A 540 6.61 20.71 29.29
CA THR A 540 8.08 20.68 29.21
C THR A 540 8.54 19.95 27.95
N PRO A 541 9.72 20.30 27.41
CA PRO A 541 10.26 19.63 26.23
C PRO A 541 10.61 18.17 26.56
N GLY A 542 10.08 17.24 25.76
CA GLY A 542 10.43 15.84 25.84
C GLY A 542 11.75 15.52 25.12
N PRO A 543 12.34 14.33 25.33
CA PRO A 543 13.58 13.93 24.67
C PRO A 543 13.43 13.84 23.14
N GLY A 544 12.21 13.56 22.65
CA GLY A 544 11.93 13.53 21.22
C GLY A 544 12.20 14.87 20.52
N LEU A 545 12.01 16.00 21.22
CA LEU A 545 12.29 17.34 20.68
C LEU A 545 13.77 17.46 20.31
N TRP A 546 14.64 17.17 21.26
CA TRP A 546 16.09 17.34 21.13
C TRP A 546 16.66 16.39 20.08
N LEU A 547 16.16 15.15 20.04
CA LEU A 547 16.56 14.16 19.05
C LEU A 547 16.08 14.54 17.64
N ALA A 548 14.84 15.03 17.50
CA ALA A 548 14.34 15.53 16.22
C ALA A 548 15.13 16.77 15.75
N ALA A 549 15.43 17.72 16.62
CA ALA A 549 16.21 18.91 16.28
C ALA A 549 17.65 18.55 15.86
N ALA A 550 18.33 17.70 16.64
CA ALA A 550 19.68 17.23 16.31
C ALA A 550 19.70 16.37 15.03
N GLY A 551 18.69 15.52 14.84
CA GLY A 551 18.52 14.72 13.63
C GLY A 551 18.29 15.58 12.39
N ALA A 552 17.41 16.58 12.48
CA ALA A 552 17.18 17.55 11.40
C ALA A 552 18.46 18.30 11.03
N LEU A 553 19.25 18.75 12.02
CA LEU A 553 20.53 19.40 11.79
C LEU A 553 21.55 18.47 11.12
N ALA A 554 21.69 17.24 11.61
CA ALA A 554 22.61 16.25 11.03
C ALA A 554 22.27 15.93 9.57
N LEU A 555 20.97 15.76 9.25
CA LEU A 555 20.49 15.53 7.89
C LEU A 555 20.71 16.76 7.00
N LEU A 556 20.51 17.97 7.52
CA LEU A 556 20.78 19.22 6.79
C LEU A 556 22.28 19.37 6.45
N VAL A 557 23.17 19.07 7.39
CA VAL A 557 24.62 19.08 7.16
C VAL A 557 25.00 18.00 6.14
N GLY A 558 24.43 16.80 6.26
CA GLY A 558 24.59 15.73 5.26
C GLY A 558 24.13 16.17 3.85
N ALA A 559 23.03 16.92 3.78
CA ALA A 559 22.54 17.49 2.53
C ALA A 559 23.53 18.49 1.92
N ALA A 560 24.07 19.41 2.72
CA ALA A 560 25.06 20.40 2.29
C ALA A 560 26.37 19.75 1.83
N VAL A 561 26.88 18.77 2.58
CA VAL A 561 28.10 18.00 2.24
C VAL A 561 27.92 17.20 0.95
N SER A 562 26.71 16.71 0.68
CA SER A 562 26.39 16.00 -0.56
C SER A 562 26.29 16.98 -1.74
N ALA A 563 25.72 18.16 -1.51
CA ALA A 563 25.54 19.19 -2.54
C ALA A 563 26.84 19.92 -2.91
N SER A 564 27.82 20.03 -2.00
CA SER A 564 29.11 20.71 -2.26
C SER A 564 30.09 19.90 -3.11
N ARG A 565 29.77 18.63 -3.39
CA ARG A 565 30.60 17.71 -4.19
C ARG A 565 30.17 17.65 -5.66
N ARG A 566 29.55 18.72 -6.17
CA ARG A 566 29.09 18.85 -7.56
C ARG A 566 30.25 18.93 -8.53
#